data_AF-A0A3R7DS97-F1
#
_entry.id   AF-A0A3R7DS97-F1
#
_cell.length_a   1.000
_cell.length_b   1.000
_cell.length_c   1.000
_cell.angle_alpha   90.00
_cell.angle_beta   90.00
_cell.angle_gamma   90.00
#
_symmetry.space_group_name_H-M   'P 1'
#
loop_
_entity.id
_entity.type
_entity.pdbx_description
1 polymer ?
#
loop_
_entity_poly.entity_id
_entity_poly.type
_entity_poly.pdbx_seq_one_letter_code
_entity_poly.pdbx_strand_id
1 'polypeptide(L)'
;IDSSDGLAWSLYELLDASNVGFIIDNLPVAKEAVEFSSIYGLDPYELSLYGGEEYELIVTIDPDFWEESKRSVEKSGGSLIKIGVTTKEKKIVLKLDGEIRGIERRGWEHFRI
;
A
#
# COMPACT_ATOMS: atom_id res chain seq x y z
N ILE A 1 -6.81 -3.49 7.74
CA ILE A 1 -7.09 -4.58 6.78
C ILE A 1 -5.79 -5.34 6.56
N ASP A 2 -5.82 -6.65 6.36
CA ASP A 2 -4.64 -7.40 5.97
C ASP A 2 -4.48 -7.40 4.44
N SER A 3 -3.25 -7.33 3.98
CA SER A 3 -2.92 -7.30 2.55
C SER A 3 -2.61 -8.71 2.04
N SER A 4 -3.65 -9.51 1.83
CA SER A 4 -3.54 -10.85 1.21
C SER A 4 -3.52 -10.81 -0.31
N ASP A 5 -4.37 -9.99 -0.91
CA ASP A 5 -4.62 -9.96 -2.37
C ASP A 5 -3.86 -8.83 -3.10
N GLY A 6 -2.94 -8.19 -2.38
CA GLY A 6 -2.12 -7.06 -2.83
C GLY A 6 -2.55 -5.73 -2.18
N LEU A 7 -1.59 -4.82 -2.07
CA LEU A 7 -1.79 -3.50 -1.46
C LEU A 7 -2.86 -2.69 -2.21
N ALA A 8 -2.86 -2.74 -3.55
CA ALA A 8 -3.83 -2.01 -4.35
C ALA A 8 -5.27 -2.42 -4.00
N TRP A 9 -5.54 -3.72 -3.94
CA TRP A 9 -6.86 -4.23 -3.59
C TRP A 9 -7.29 -3.79 -2.20
N SER A 10 -6.39 -3.94 -1.22
CA SER A 10 -6.64 -3.56 0.17
C SER A 10 -6.94 -2.06 0.34
N LEU A 11 -6.26 -1.19 -0.43
CA LEU A 11 -6.55 0.24 -0.44
C LEU A 11 -7.94 0.54 -1.03
N TYR A 12 -8.38 -0.22 -2.04
CA TYR A 12 -9.73 -0.09 -2.58
C TYR A 12 -10.80 -0.57 -1.59
N GLU A 13 -10.55 -1.64 -0.84
CA GLU A 13 -11.46 -2.07 0.21
C GLU A 13 -11.59 -1.03 1.32
N LEU A 14 -10.49 -0.39 1.73
CA LEU A 14 -10.52 0.72 2.68
C LEU A 14 -11.25 1.95 2.11
N LEU A 15 -11.04 2.26 0.83
CA LEU A 15 -11.75 3.34 0.14
C LEU A 15 -13.25 3.11 0.16
N ASP A 16 -13.69 1.89 -0.15
CA ASP A 16 -15.11 1.52 -0.18
C ASP A 16 -15.72 1.55 1.23
N ALA A 17 -15.02 1.00 2.22
CA ALA A 17 -15.50 0.92 3.60
C ALA A 17 -15.52 2.27 4.33
N SER A 18 -14.54 3.14 4.06
CA SER A 18 -14.36 4.41 4.80
C SER A 18 -14.72 5.65 4.00
N ASN A 19 -15.04 5.51 2.71
CA ASN A 19 -15.43 6.61 1.82
C ASN A 19 -14.35 7.71 1.69
N VAL A 20 -13.07 7.30 1.63
CA VAL A 20 -11.88 8.16 1.50
C VAL A 20 -11.00 7.72 0.33
N GLY A 21 -10.19 8.61 -0.24
CA GLY A 21 -9.11 8.23 -1.15
C GLY A 21 -7.74 8.21 -0.48
N PHE A 22 -6.71 7.97 -1.28
CA PHE A 22 -5.34 7.81 -0.82
C PHE A 22 -4.34 8.44 -1.80
N ILE A 23 -3.35 9.13 -1.26
CA ILE A 23 -2.12 9.48 -1.96
C ILE A 23 -1.01 8.65 -1.33
N ILE A 24 -0.42 7.75 -2.10
CA ILE A 24 0.74 6.94 -1.72
C ILE A 24 1.98 7.64 -2.23
N ASP A 25 2.92 7.97 -1.35
CA ASP A 25 4.16 8.69 -1.69
C ASP A 25 5.44 7.94 -1.28
N ASN A 26 5.28 6.84 -0.55
CA ASN A 26 6.37 5.97 -0.12
C ASN A 26 5.91 4.52 -0.18
N LEU A 27 6.03 3.90 -1.36
CA LEU A 27 5.64 2.51 -1.55
C LEU A 27 6.77 1.57 -1.08
N PRO A 28 6.56 0.72 -0.05
CA PRO A 28 7.56 -0.22 0.39
C PRO A 28 7.73 -1.32 -0.67
N VAL A 29 8.96 -1.48 -1.15
CA VAL A 29 9.31 -2.54 -2.09
C VAL A 29 10.42 -3.38 -1.47
N ALA A 30 10.21 -4.70 -1.40
CA ALA A 30 11.22 -5.62 -0.93
C ALA A 30 12.45 -5.60 -1.84
N LYS A 31 13.65 -5.77 -1.27
CA LYS A 31 14.91 -5.76 -2.02
C LYS A 31 14.93 -6.83 -3.11
N GLU A 32 14.39 -8.00 -2.78
CA GLU A 32 14.24 -9.14 -3.67
C GLU A 32 13.33 -8.83 -4.85
N ALA A 33 12.25 -8.06 -4.63
CA ALA A 33 11.37 -7.61 -5.71
C ALA A 33 12.07 -6.61 -6.63
N VAL A 34 12.91 -5.72 -6.09
CA VAL A 34 13.76 -4.81 -6.89
C VAL A 34 14.80 -5.58 -7.71
N GLU A 35 15.45 -6.57 -7.11
CA GLU A 35 16.44 -7.40 -7.82
C GLU A 35 15.78 -8.23 -8.92
N PHE A 36 14.63 -8.85 -8.62
CA PHE A 36 13.84 -9.61 -9.59
C PHE A 36 13.37 -8.71 -10.73
N SER A 37 12.81 -7.53 -10.44
CA SER A 37 12.33 -6.62 -11.47
C SER A 37 13.46 -6.17 -12.40
N SER A 38 14.66 -5.94 -11.85
CA SER A 38 15.85 -5.59 -12.63
C SER A 38 16.29 -6.71 -13.59
N ILE A 39 16.28 -7.96 -13.13
CA ILE A 39 16.66 -9.13 -13.95
C ILE A 39 15.69 -9.35 -15.12
N TYR A 40 14.39 -9.16 -14.88
CA TYR A 40 13.33 -9.48 -15.85
C TYR A 40 12.77 -8.25 -16.59
N GLY A 41 13.27 -7.05 -16.31
CA GLY A 41 12.81 -5.80 -16.93
C GLY A 41 11.37 -5.43 -16.55
N LEU A 42 10.96 -5.71 -15.32
CA LEU A 42 9.64 -5.40 -14.76
C LEU A 42 9.67 -4.10 -13.94
N ASP A 43 8.50 -3.52 -13.68
CA ASP A 43 8.36 -2.40 -12.74
C ASP A 43 8.26 -2.95 -11.30
N PRO A 44 9.20 -2.61 -10.39
CA PRO A 44 9.15 -3.04 -9.00
C PRO A 44 7.90 -2.55 -8.25
N TYR A 45 7.31 -1.43 -8.64
CA TYR A 45 6.10 -0.91 -8.03
C TYR A 45 4.86 -1.71 -8.43
N GLU A 46 4.81 -2.25 -9.66
CA GLU A 46 3.73 -3.18 -10.05
C GLU A 46 3.79 -4.46 -9.20
N LEU A 47 5.01 -4.97 -8.93
CA LEU A 47 5.19 -6.13 -8.06
C LEU A 47 4.73 -5.87 -6.63
N SER A 48 5.03 -4.69 -6.07
CA SER A 48 4.61 -4.32 -4.71
C SER A 48 3.10 -4.01 -4.60
N LEU A 49 2.50 -3.42 -5.64
CA LEU A 49 1.07 -3.07 -5.61
C LEU A 49 0.15 -4.27 -5.83
N TYR A 50 0.55 -5.21 -6.68
CA TYR A 50 -0.32 -6.27 -7.21
C TYR A 50 0.21 -7.69 -7.00
N GLY A 51 1.31 -7.86 -6.25
CA GLY A 51 1.90 -9.16 -5.93
C GLY A 51 0.99 -10.00 -5.02
N GLY A 52 0.70 -9.49 -3.82
CA GLY A 52 -0.09 -10.21 -2.83
C GLY A 52 0.75 -11.20 -2.01
N GLU A 53 0.09 -11.93 -1.11
CA GLU A 53 0.69 -12.91 -0.19
C GLU A 53 1.72 -12.33 0.80
N GLU A 54 1.80 -11.01 0.95
CA GLU A 54 2.71 -10.38 1.92
C GLU A 54 2.16 -10.41 3.35
N TYR A 55 0.83 -10.55 3.52
CA TYR A 55 0.12 -10.62 4.81
C TYR A 55 0.43 -9.47 5.79
N GLU A 56 0.78 -8.30 5.25
CA GLU A 56 1.06 -7.10 6.03
C GLU A 56 -0.23 -6.37 6.45
N LEU A 57 -0.19 -5.63 7.55
CA LEU A 57 -1.34 -4.84 8.03
C LEU A 57 -1.33 -3.43 7.47
N ILE A 58 -2.45 -3.03 6.86
CA ILE A 58 -2.69 -1.65 6.43
C ILE A 58 -3.65 -0.98 7.41
N VAL A 59 -3.21 0.16 7.96
CA VAL A 59 -3.95 0.96 8.94
C VAL A 59 -3.89 2.43 8.57
N THR A 60 -4.95 3.16 8.93
CA THR A 60 -4.99 4.63 8.88
C THR A 60 -4.90 5.17 10.29
N ILE A 61 -3.98 6.09 10.54
CA ILE A 61 -3.73 6.68 11.86
C ILE A 61 -3.89 8.19 11.74
N ASP A 62 -4.61 8.78 12.69
CA ASP A 62 -4.69 10.23 12.82
C ASP A 62 -3.27 10.78 13.11
N PRO A 63 -2.79 11.80 12.35
CA PRO A 63 -1.44 12.34 12.51
C PRO A 63 -1.05 12.69 13.95
N ASP A 64 -2.01 13.12 14.78
CA ASP A 64 -1.75 13.51 16.17
C ASP A 64 -1.34 12.30 17.04
N PHE A 65 -1.74 11.09 16.64
CA PHE A 65 -1.43 9.82 17.33
C PHE A 65 -0.29 9.03 16.68
N TRP A 66 0.37 9.56 15.65
CA TRP A 66 1.39 8.83 14.89
C TRP A 66 2.54 8.35 15.78
N GLU A 67 3.14 9.24 16.58
CA GLU A 67 4.28 8.92 17.44
C GLU A 67 3.93 7.93 18.54
N GLU A 68 2.73 8.03 19.11
CA GLU A 68 2.24 7.09 20.12
C GLU A 68 2.00 5.71 19.53
N SER A 69 1.35 5.66 18.37
CA SER A 69 1.05 4.42 17.65
C SER A 69 2.33 3.69 17.26
N LYS A 70 3.31 4.43 16.71
CA LYS A 70 4.62 3.90 16.33
C LYS A 70 5.33 3.25 17.52
N ARG A 71 5.44 3.95 18.65
CA ARG A 71 6.06 3.40 19.87
C ARG A 71 5.34 2.16 20.39
N SER A 72 4.01 2.12 20.28
CA SER A 72 3.20 0.98 20.76
C SER A 72 3.42 -0.27 19.91
N VAL A 73 3.52 -0.10 18.59
CA VAL A 73 3.84 -1.18 17.65
C VAL A 73 5.27 -1.67 17.83
N GLU A 74 6.24 -0.77 17.99
CA GLU A 74 7.65 -1.10 18.27
C GLU A 74 7.82 -1.92 19.56
N LYS A 75 7.11 -1.56 20.64
CA LYS A 75 7.09 -2.33 21.90
C LYS A 75 6.55 -3.75 21.73
N SER A 76 5.72 -3.96 20.73
CA SER A 76 5.14 -5.27 20.41
C SER A 76 6.01 -6.07 19.43
N GLY A 77 7.18 -5.54 19.05
CA GLY A 77 8.11 -6.16 18.10
C GLY A 77 7.78 -5.90 16.63
N GLY A 78 6.79 -5.06 16.32
CA GLY A 78 6.44 -4.67 14.96
C GLY A 78 7.11 -3.37 14.54
N SER A 79 6.79 -2.91 13.32
CA SER A 79 7.17 -1.58 12.83
C SER A 79 6.04 -0.96 12.03
N LEU A 80 5.98 0.37 11.99
CA LEU A 80 5.06 1.11 11.13
C LEU A 80 5.84 1.86 10.07
N ILE A 81 5.46 1.66 8.81
CA ILE A 81 5.97 2.38 7.66
C ILE A 81 4.87 3.33 7.20
N LYS A 82 5.14 4.64 7.21
CA LYS A 82 4.22 5.60 6.60
C LYS A 82 4.36 5.52 5.09
N ILE A 83 3.29 5.15 4.41
CA ILE A 83 3.30 4.97 2.94
C ILE A 83 2.55 6.07 2.19
N GLY A 84 1.80 6.91 2.90
CA GLY A 84 0.97 7.95 2.30
C GLY A 84 0.00 8.62 3.27
N VAL A 85 -1.06 9.20 2.71
CA VAL A 85 -2.13 9.90 3.44
C VAL A 85 -3.51 9.63 2.84
N THR A 86 -4.55 9.72 3.67
CA THR A 86 -5.94 9.70 3.21
C THR A 86 -6.36 11.04 2.63
N THR A 87 -7.33 11.03 1.71
CA THR A 87 -7.87 12.24 1.06
C THR A 87 -9.39 12.20 0.97
N LYS A 88 -10.01 13.36 0.75
CA LYS A 88 -11.46 13.47 0.54
C LYS A 88 -11.91 13.02 -0.85
N GLU A 89 -11.03 13.13 -1.84
CA GLU A 89 -11.31 12.69 -3.20
C GLU A 89 -11.17 11.17 -3.28
N LYS A 90 -12.18 10.46 -3.78
CA LYS A 90 -12.20 8.99 -3.85
C LYS A 90 -11.34 8.46 -5.01
N LYS A 91 -10.05 8.75 -4.96
CA LYS A 91 -9.03 8.26 -5.89
C LYS A 91 -7.85 7.73 -5.12
N ILE A 92 -7.19 6.76 -5.72
CA ILE A 92 -5.95 6.17 -5.19
C ILE A 92 -4.87 6.50 -6.21
N VAL A 93 -3.86 7.23 -5.78
CA VAL A 93 -2.76 7.65 -6.65
C VAL A 93 -1.41 7.38 -6.00
N LEU A 94 -0.44 6.98 -6.81
CA LEU A 94 0.96 6.86 -6.45
C LEU A 94 1.69 8.12 -6.93
N LYS A 95 2.34 8.83 -6.02
CA LYS A 95 3.13 10.03 -6.30
C LYS A 95 4.60 9.75 -6.04
N LEU A 96 5.38 9.64 -7.11
CA LEU A 96 6.82 9.34 -7.04
C LEU A 96 7.57 10.31 -7.94
N ASP A 97 8.66 10.90 -7.44
CA ASP A 97 9.57 11.75 -8.22
C ASP A 97 8.90 12.88 -9.03
N GLY A 98 7.77 13.38 -8.51
CA GLY A 98 6.97 14.43 -9.17
C GLY A 98 5.95 13.91 -10.20
N GLU A 99 5.97 12.62 -10.54
CA GLU A 99 4.94 11.96 -11.33
C GLU A 99 3.75 11.54 -10.46
N ILE A 100 2.56 11.53 -11.06
CA ILE A 100 1.34 11.00 -10.43
C ILE A 100 0.80 9.89 -11.33
N ARG A 101 0.70 8.69 -10.77
CA ARG A 101 0.16 7.50 -11.42
C ARG A 101 -1.14 7.09 -10.72
N GLY A 102 -2.17 6.76 -11.48
CA GLY A 102 -3.36 6.14 -10.90
C GLY A 102 -3.04 4.71 -10.48
N ILE A 103 -3.44 4.31 -9.27
CA ILE A 103 -3.45 2.89 -8.88
C ILE A 103 -4.80 2.35 -9.32
N GLU A 104 -4.80 1.28 -10.11
CA GLU A 104 -6.04 0.69 -10.63
C GLU A 104 -6.56 -0.38 -9.68
N ARG A 105 -7.88 -0.62 -9.70
CA ARG A 105 -8.53 -1.69 -8.92
C ARG A 105 -8.23 -3.05 -9.53
N ARG A 106 -7.01 -3.50 -9.31
CA ARG A 106 -6.49 -4.80 -9.71
C ARG A 106 -5.85 -5.47 -8.49
N GLY A 107 -5.77 -6.78 -8.55
CA GLY A 107 -5.34 -7.66 -7.48
C GLY A 107 -5.67 -9.09 -7.89
N TRP A 108 -5.29 -10.05 -7.06
CA TRP A 108 -5.61 -11.44 -7.35
C TRP A 108 -7.07 -11.74 -6.97
N GLU A 109 -7.88 -12.19 -7.92
CA GLU A 109 -9.27 -12.62 -7.70
C GLU A 109 -9.42 -14.07 -8.19
N HIS A 110 -9.70 -15.00 -7.28
CA HIS A 110 -9.83 -16.44 -7.55
C HIS A 110 -10.77 -16.81 -8.72
N PHE A 111 -11.80 -16.00 -8.98
CA PHE A 111 -12.87 -16.31 -9.93
C PHE A 111 -13.26 -15.11 -10.81
N ARG A 112 -12.29 -14.46 -11.48
CA ARG A 112 -12.65 -13.58 -12.60
C ARG A 112 -13.19 -14.41 -13.78
N ILE A 113 -14.49 -14.27 -14.05
CA ILE A 113 -15.14 -14.57 -15.34
C ILE A 113 -15.06 -13.31 -16.21
#